data_AF-A0A7J9DME1-F1
#
_entry.id   AF-A0A7J9DME1-F1
#
_cell.length_a   1.000
_cell.length_b   1.000
_cell.length_c   1.000
_cell.angle_alpha   90.00
_cell.angle_beta   90.00
_cell.angle_gamma   90.00
#
_symmetry.space_group_name_H-M   'P 1'
#
loop_
_entity.id
_entity.type
_entity.pdbx_description
1 polymer ?
#
loop_
_entity_poly.entity_id
_entity_poly.type
_entity_poly.pdbx_seq_one_letter_code
_entity_poly.pdbx_strand_id
1 'polypeptide(L)'
;MVDLHNVGTFNVDTRFKDKYLNESERMLEKVLPHAMLKAKPNLESMIRTLKRDWAIVYDMLSGKDNSSFGWDEHRQMVVAEDVVVIKLPIN
;
A
#
# COMPACT_ATOMS: atom_id res chain seq x y z
N MET A 1 8.11 -7.10 4.77
CA MET A 1 6.87 -7.59 5.43
C MET A 1 6.64 -9.07 5.13
N VAL A 2 6.72 -9.46 3.84
CA VAL A 2 6.75 -10.87 3.39
C VAL A 2 7.85 -11.67 4.10
N ASP A 3 9.04 -11.10 4.28
CA ASP A 3 10.13 -11.80 4.99
C ASP A 3 9.82 -12.09 6.47
N LEU A 4 9.11 -11.19 7.17
CA LEU A 4 8.72 -11.44 8.57
C LEU A 4 7.64 -12.53 8.69
N HIS A 5 6.73 -12.59 7.72
CA HIS A 5 5.73 -13.66 7.60
C HIS A 5 6.42 -15.01 7.35
N ASN A 6 7.44 -15.03 6.48
CA ASN A 6 8.18 -16.24 6.11
C ASN A 6 9.05 -16.81 7.25
N VAL A 7 9.41 -16.01 8.25
CA VAL A 7 10.08 -16.49 9.48
C VAL A 7 9.13 -17.33 10.37
N GLY A 8 7.84 -17.41 10.04
CA GLY A 8 6.89 -18.36 10.62
C GLY A 8 6.40 -18.04 12.04
N THR A 9 6.88 -16.96 12.65
CA THR A 9 6.56 -16.59 14.05
C THR A 9 5.39 -15.61 14.20
N PHE A 10 4.75 -15.21 13.10
CA PHE A 10 4.15 -13.89 13.03
C PHE A 10 2.91 -13.86 12.10
N ASN A 11 1.76 -14.28 12.64
CA ASN A 11 0.46 -14.25 11.96
C ASN A 11 0.01 -12.82 11.64
N VAL A 12 -0.59 -12.64 10.46
CA VAL A 12 -1.05 -11.36 9.87
C VAL A 12 -2.26 -10.76 10.62
N ASP A 13 -2.79 -11.45 11.63
CA ASP A 13 -4.07 -11.10 12.24
C ASP A 13 -3.97 -9.97 13.29
N THR A 14 -4.38 -8.79 12.84
CA THR A 14 -5.27 -7.79 13.50
C THR A 14 -4.87 -7.15 14.84
N ARG A 15 -3.58 -7.02 15.14
CA ARG A 15 -3.07 -5.86 15.90
C ARG A 15 -1.56 -5.78 15.71
N PHE A 16 -1.03 -4.60 15.34
CA PHE A 16 0.41 -4.37 15.34
C PHE A 16 0.94 -4.62 16.76
N LYS A 17 1.36 -5.85 17.06
CA LYS A 17 2.05 -6.16 18.30
C LYS A 17 3.38 -5.42 18.21
N ASP A 18 3.73 -4.64 19.23
CA ASP A 18 4.98 -3.84 19.26
C ASP A 18 6.23 -4.68 18.90
N LYS A 19 6.20 -5.99 19.22
CA LYS A 19 7.21 -6.98 18.83
C LYS A 19 7.52 -6.99 17.32
N TYR A 20 6.51 -6.81 16.46
CA TYR A 20 6.64 -6.83 15.00
C TYR A 20 7.36 -5.59 14.48
N LEU A 21 7.04 -4.41 15.03
CA LEU A 21 7.70 -3.14 14.67
C LEU A 21 9.15 -3.14 15.13
N ASN A 22 9.43 -3.62 16.34
CA ASN A 22 10.79 -3.72 16.87
C ASN A 22 11.67 -4.67 16.05
N GLU A 23 11.11 -5.81 15.60
CA GLU A 23 11.84 -6.72 14.72
C GLU A 23 12.08 -6.10 13.34
N SER A 24 11.11 -5.33 12.83
CA SER A 24 11.27 -4.59 11.57
C SER A 24 12.35 -3.51 11.68
N GLU A 25 12.42 -2.77 12.79
CA GLU A 25 13.53 -1.84 13.10
C GLU A 25 14.88 -2.58 13.09
N ARG A 26 14.98 -3.71 13.79
CA ARG A 26 16.21 -4.51 13.86
C ARG A 26 16.68 -4.99 12.48
N MET A 27 15.76 -5.43 11.64
CA MET A 27 16.08 -5.87 10.28
C MET A 27 16.48 -4.71 9.38
N LEU A 28 15.77 -3.57 9.47
CA LEU A 28 16.10 -2.38 8.69
C LEU A 28 17.45 -1.80 9.07
N GLU A 29 17.84 -1.80 10.34
CA GLU A 29 19.19 -1.36 10.77
C GLU A 29 20.29 -2.23 10.16
N LYS A 30 20.03 -3.52 9.88
CA LYS A 30 21.01 -4.39 9.21
C LYS A 30 21.14 -4.10 7.72
N VAL A 31 20.02 -3.80 7.06
CA VAL A 31 19.99 -3.55 5.60
C VAL A 31 20.41 -2.11 5.28
N LEU A 32 20.03 -1.17 6.14
CA LEU A 32 20.27 0.26 6.03
C LEU A 32 20.85 0.78 7.35
N PRO A 33 22.10 0.43 7.68
CA PRO A 33 22.73 0.90 8.90
C PRO A 33 22.83 2.42 8.89
N HIS A 34 22.60 3.06 10.04
CA HIS A 34 22.57 4.52 10.23
C HIS A 34 21.36 5.25 9.64
N ALA A 35 20.34 4.56 9.14
CA ALA A 35 19.10 5.20 8.72
C ALA A 35 18.32 5.83 9.90
N MET A 36 18.66 5.47 11.14
CA MET A 36 18.05 5.98 12.38
C MET A 36 16.52 5.83 12.43
N LEU A 37 15.97 4.84 11.71
CA LEU A 37 14.54 4.57 11.67
C LEU A 37 14.10 3.81 12.92
N LYS A 38 13.22 4.41 13.72
CA LYS A 38 12.66 3.77 14.92
C LYS A 38 11.31 3.11 14.65
N ALA A 39 11.06 2.01 15.36
CA ALA A 39 9.78 1.31 15.38
C ALA A 39 8.61 2.29 15.55
N LYS A 40 8.75 3.20 16.52
CA LYS A 40 7.89 4.38 16.68
C LYS A 40 8.75 5.64 16.75
N PRO A 41 8.31 6.76 16.14
CA PRO A 41 7.10 6.92 15.33
C PRO A 41 7.29 6.57 13.83
N ASN A 42 8.52 6.28 13.38
CA ASN A 42 8.85 6.23 11.96
C ASN A 42 8.18 5.05 11.25
N LEU A 43 8.46 3.81 11.67
CA LEU A 43 7.93 2.63 10.98
C LEU A 43 6.41 2.50 11.13
N GLU A 44 5.87 2.86 12.29
CA GLU A 44 4.42 2.90 12.50
C GLU A 44 3.72 3.84 11.51
N SER A 45 4.23 5.06 11.32
CA SER A 45 3.64 6.01 10.38
C SER A 45 3.81 5.57 8.93
N MET A 46 4.97 5.03 8.54
CA MET A 46 5.21 4.49 7.19
C MET A 46 4.24 3.37 6.85
N ILE A 47 4.04 2.39 7.74
CA ILE A 47 3.13 1.28 7.48
C ILE A 47 1.68 1.77 7.42
N ARG A 48 1.29 2.74 8.25
CA ARG A 48 -0.05 3.34 8.19
C ARG A 48 -0.30 4.02 6.85
N THR A 49 0.67 4.76 6.34
CA THR A 49 0.61 5.37 5.00
C THR A 49 0.51 4.31 3.92
N LEU A 50 1.40 3.31 3.93
CA LEU A 50 1.38 2.20 2.97
C LEU A 50 0.05 1.45 2.94
N LYS A 51 -0.55 1.18 4.11
CA LYS A 51 -1.88 0.54 4.19
C LYS A 51 -2.97 1.40 3.57
N ARG A 52 -2.94 2.71 3.80
CA ARG A 52 -3.90 3.65 3.24
C ARG A 52 -3.76 3.71 1.71
N ASP A 53 -2.54 3.87 1.23
CA ASP A 53 -2.27 3.97 -0.21
C ASP A 53 -2.62 2.65 -0.92
N TRP A 54 -2.28 1.51 -0.30
CA TRP A 54 -2.68 0.21 -0.81
C TRP A 54 -4.20 0.03 -0.86
N ALA A 55 -4.93 0.48 0.16
CA ALA A 55 -6.39 0.42 0.13
C ALA A 55 -6.96 1.24 -1.04
N ILE A 56 -6.40 2.42 -1.31
CA ILE A 56 -6.80 3.26 -2.46
C ILE A 56 -6.54 2.52 -3.78
N VAL A 57 -5.34 1.96 -3.97
CA VAL A 57 -5.00 1.19 -5.18
C VAL A 57 -5.88 -0.05 -5.32
N TYR A 58 -6.13 -0.76 -4.21
CA TYR A 58 -6.98 -1.94 -4.20
C TYR A 58 -8.43 -1.60 -4.56
N ASP A 59 -8.97 -0.51 -4.00
CA ASP A 59 -10.32 -0.02 -4.29
C ASP A 59 -10.44 0.42 -5.75
N MET A 60 -9.39 1.03 -6.32
CA MET A 60 -9.34 1.28 -7.77
C MET A 60 -9.42 -0.05 -8.53
N LEU A 61 -8.52 -1.00 -8.26
CA LEU A 61 -8.45 -2.25 -9.03
C LEU A 61 -9.66 -3.19 -8.86
N SER A 62 -10.31 -3.17 -7.70
CA SER A 62 -11.32 -4.16 -7.28
C SER A 62 -12.70 -3.56 -7.03
N GLY A 63 -12.86 -2.26 -7.23
CA GLY A 63 -14.10 -1.52 -6.98
C GLY A 63 -15.24 -1.99 -7.89
N LYS A 64 -16.42 -2.18 -7.29
CA LYS A 64 -17.62 -2.57 -8.03
C LYS A 64 -18.01 -1.41 -8.97
N ASP A 65 -18.10 -1.73 -10.27
CA ASP A 65 -18.47 -0.86 -11.39
C ASP A 65 -17.40 0.10 -11.96
N ASN A 66 -16.20 0.23 -11.36
CA ASN A 66 -15.10 1.03 -11.92
C ASN A 66 -13.76 0.78 -11.18
N SER A 67 -12.74 0.33 -11.91
CA SER A 67 -11.85 1.41 -12.32
C SER A 67 -12.05 1.64 -13.80
N SER A 68 -12.52 2.82 -14.15
CA SER A 68 -12.27 3.39 -15.48
C SER A 68 -10.77 3.49 -15.77
N PHE A 69 -9.93 3.25 -14.75
CA PHE A 69 -8.49 3.05 -14.87
C PHE A 69 -8.12 1.64 -15.35
N GLY A 70 -7.24 1.57 -16.36
CA GLY A 70 -6.55 0.37 -16.83
C GLY A 70 -5.03 0.54 -16.77
N TRP A 71 -4.29 -0.52 -17.11
CA TRP A 71 -2.82 -0.49 -17.23
C TRP A 71 -2.40 -0.57 -18.70
N ASP A 72 -1.56 0.36 -19.15
CA ASP A 72 -0.95 0.34 -20.47
C ASP A 72 0.44 -0.31 -20.39
N GLU A 73 0.55 -1.54 -20.88
CA GLU A 73 1.80 -2.31 -20.87
C GLU A 73 2.90 -1.71 -21.75
N HIS A 74 2.56 -0.98 -22.81
CA HIS A 74 3.56 -0.38 -23.69
C HIS A 74 4.17 0.87 -23.08
N ARG A 75 3.35 1.65 -22.37
CA ARG A 75 3.76 2.92 -21.74
C ARG A 75 4.15 2.74 -20.28
N GLN A 76 3.89 1.56 -19.71
CA GLN A 76 4.12 1.23 -18.30
C GLN A 76 3.46 2.27 -17.37
N MET A 77 2.18 2.57 -17.64
CA MET A 77 1.44 3.59 -16.88
C MET A 77 -0.05 3.28 -16.75
N VAL A 78 -0.67 3.88 -15.72
CA VAL A 78 -2.12 3.83 -15.52
C VAL A 78 -2.81 4.77 -16.53
N VAL A 79 -3.81 4.25 -17.23
CA VAL A 79 -4.66 5.01 -18.17
C VAL A 79 -6.08 5.06 -17.62
N ALA A 80 -6.88 6.06 -17.99
CA ALA A 80 -8.29 6.13 -17.64
C ALA A 80 -9.14 6.37 -18.88
N GLU A 81 -10.35 5.78 -18.94
CA GLU A 81 -11.33 6.15 -19.95
C GLU A 81 -11.74 7.62 -19.79
N ASP A 82 -11.60 8.40 -20.85
CA ASP A 82 -12.05 9.79 -20.89
C ASP A 82 -13.56 9.81 -21.08
N VAL A 83 -14.31 9.73 -19.98
CA VAL A 83 -15.78 9.79 -20.03
C VAL A 83 -16.18 11.25 -20.25
N VAL A 84 -16.26 11.65 -21.52
CA VAL A 84 -16.91 12.91 -21.92
C VAL A 84 -18.40 12.76 -21.61
N VAL A 85 -18.85 13.29 -20.47
CA VAL A 85 -20.27 13.36 -20.13
C VAL A 85 -20.93 14.36 -21.09
N ILE A 86 -21.50 13.85 -22.18
CA ILE A 86 -22.41 14.63 -23.03
C ILE A 86 -23.65 14.91 -22.17
N LYS A 87 -23.77 16.13 -21.64
CA LYS A 87 -25.03 16.61 -21.06
C LYS A 87 -26.08 16.60 -22.16
N LEU A 88 -26.98 15.62 -22.13
CA LEU A 88 -28.16 15.66 -23.00
C LEU A 88 -28.99 16.90 -22.63
N PRO A 89 -29.41 17.71 -23.60
CA PRO A 89 -30.31 18.82 -23.33
C PRO A 89 -31.63 18.25 -22.82
N ILE A 90 -32.02 18.72 -21.64
CA ILE A 90 -33.32 18.43 -21.04
C ILE A 90 -34.34 19.13 -21.93
N ASN A 91 -35.22 18.34 -22.57
CA ASN A 91 -36.37 18.84 -23.32
C ASN A 91 -37.58 18.89 -22.40
#